data_AF-A0A317X349-F1
#
_entry.id   AF-A0A317X349-F1
#
_cell.length_a   1.000
_cell.length_b   1.000
_cell.length_c   1.000
_cell.angle_alpha   90.00
_cell.angle_beta   90.00
_cell.angle_gamma   90.00
#
_symmetry.space_group_name_H-M   'P 1'
#
loop_
_entity.id
_entity.type
_entity.pdbx_description
1 polymer ?
#
loop_
_entity_poly.entity_id
_entity_poly.type
_entity_poly.pdbx_seq_one_letter_code
_entity_poly.pdbx_strand_id
1 'polypeptide(L)'
;MAHPHLMRIYCTGPNEGCIGLKAAIMTDLDINILTPHGHRDLANFPIREGGEFSVQASTEDVFTVRNCVHLHIWTDESTRLELVIFYIPTDDSPILQTPPDVHVILGRNSILAAKELGGRLPSIAPLRLGRESQSQAEERERTRDSRRQQAAKVQEARIEREAQQSKAEEEKRRQARRS
;
A
#
# COMPACT_ATOMS: atom_id res chain seq x y z
N MET A 1 18.78 -17.11 -12.67
CA MET A 1 17.82 -16.88 -11.56
C MET A 1 17.90 -15.41 -11.19
N ALA A 2 16.77 -14.69 -11.20
CA ALA A 2 16.76 -13.26 -10.87
C ALA A 2 16.95 -13.11 -9.36
N HIS A 3 17.85 -12.21 -8.94
CA HIS A 3 18.05 -11.94 -7.52
C HIS A 3 16.89 -11.06 -7.02
N PRO A 4 16.30 -11.36 -5.85
CA PRO A 4 15.25 -10.53 -5.28
C PRO A 4 15.79 -9.11 -5.03
N HIS A 5 15.09 -8.11 -5.57
CA HIS A 5 15.44 -6.71 -5.36
C HIS A 5 15.08 -6.29 -3.93
N LEU A 6 16.07 -5.80 -3.19
CA LEU A 6 15.89 -5.35 -1.81
C LEU A 6 15.68 -3.84 -1.77
N MET A 7 14.72 -3.39 -0.96
CA MET A 7 14.48 -1.99 -0.70
C MET A 7 14.12 -1.75 0.77
N ARG A 8 14.19 -0.49 1.19
CA ARG A 8 13.71 -0.06 2.50
C ARG A 8 12.34 0.59 2.35
N ILE A 9 11.40 0.15 3.18
CA ILE A 9 10.10 0.81 3.35
C ILE A 9 9.94 1.18 4.82
N TYR A 10 8.98 2.05 5.10
CA TYR A 10 8.64 2.45 6.45
C TYR A 10 7.18 2.14 6.71
N CYS A 11 6.82 1.89 7.97
CA CYS A 11 5.44 1.80 8.39
C CYS A 11 5.17 2.60 9.68
N THR A 12 3.89 2.95 9.86
CA THR A 12 3.43 3.62 11.08
C THR A 12 3.30 2.58 12.20
N GLY A 13 4.06 2.77 13.26
CA GLY A 13 3.98 1.99 14.49
C GLY A 13 2.71 2.27 15.29
N PRO A 14 2.31 1.36 16.19
CA PRO A 14 1.12 1.52 17.03
C PRO A 14 1.17 2.74 17.97
N ASN A 15 2.36 3.29 18.24
CA ASN A 15 2.58 4.50 19.05
C ASN A 15 2.95 5.72 18.19
N GLU A 16 2.49 5.77 16.93
CA GLU A 16 2.82 6.83 15.96
C GLU A 16 4.33 6.93 15.60
N GLY A 17 5.15 5.98 16.05
CA GLY A 17 6.55 5.87 15.69
C GLY A 17 6.75 5.42 14.23
N CYS A 18 7.92 5.73 13.67
CA CYS A 18 8.32 5.22 12.35
C CYS A 18 9.12 3.92 12.53
N ILE A 19 8.73 2.85 11.83
CA ILE A 19 9.44 1.57 11.83
C ILE A 19 9.97 1.32 10.42
N GLY A 20 11.28 1.13 10.28
CA GLY A 20 11.91 0.78 9.01
C GLY A 20 11.90 -0.73 8.79
N LEU A 21 11.47 -1.16 7.60
CA LEU A 21 11.37 -2.56 7.21
C LEU A 21 12.24 -2.83 5.98
N LYS A 22 12.91 -3.98 5.98
CA LYS A 22 13.59 -4.52 4.79
C LYS A 22 12.57 -5.28 3.95
N ALA A 23 12.33 -4.80 2.74
CA ALA A 23 11.42 -5.42 1.79
C ALA A 23 12.20 -6.11 0.66
N ALA A 24 11.76 -7.31 0.29
CA ALA A 24 12.17 -7.96 -0.96
C ALA A 24 11.05 -7.83 -1.99
N ILE A 25 11.40 -7.60 -3.25
CA ILE A 25 10.45 -7.60 -4.36
C ILE A 25 10.51 -8.95 -5.06
N MET A 26 9.35 -9.60 -5.19
CA MET A 26 9.19 -10.87 -5.91
C MET A 26 8.06 -10.73 -6.93
N THR A 27 8.40 -10.69 -8.21
CA THR A 27 7.43 -10.50 -9.31
C THR A 27 6.61 -11.75 -9.61
N ASP A 28 7.06 -12.91 -9.17
CA ASP A 28 6.39 -14.19 -9.38
C ASP A 28 5.31 -14.45 -8.30
N LEU A 29 5.23 -13.57 -7.30
CA LEU A 29 4.28 -13.66 -6.20
C LEU A 29 3.15 -12.66 -6.37
N ASP A 30 1.90 -13.13 -6.29
CA ASP A 30 0.73 -12.28 -6.56
C ASP A 30 0.31 -11.40 -5.37
N ILE A 31 0.76 -11.74 -4.16
CA ILE A 31 0.35 -11.06 -2.92
C ILE A 31 1.56 -10.56 -2.14
N ASN A 32 1.33 -9.66 -1.19
CA ASN A 32 2.40 -9.26 -0.27
C ASN A 32 2.41 -10.17 0.94
N ILE A 33 3.60 -10.48 1.44
CA ILE A 33 3.81 -11.40 2.56
C ILE A 33 4.51 -10.68 3.69
N LEU A 34 4.03 -10.89 4.92
CA LEU A 34 4.78 -10.64 6.13
C LEU A 34 5.56 -11.91 6.46
N THR A 35 6.88 -11.85 6.40
CA THR A 35 7.72 -13.03 6.67
C THR A 35 7.65 -13.38 8.16
N PRO A 36 8.04 -14.59 8.58
CA PRO A 36 8.17 -14.92 10.00
C PRO A 36 9.10 -13.97 10.77
N HIS A 37 10.16 -13.46 10.11
CA HIS A 37 11.02 -12.45 10.71
C HIS A 37 10.29 -11.12 10.93
N GLY A 38 9.61 -10.60 9.91
CA GLY A 38 8.80 -9.38 10.05
C GLY A 38 7.65 -9.55 11.04
N HIS A 39 7.06 -10.73 11.14
CA HIS A 39 6.01 -11.02 12.10
C HIS A 39 6.48 -10.89 13.55
N ARG A 40 7.70 -11.38 13.86
CA ARG A 40 8.31 -11.22 15.19
C ARG A 40 8.57 -9.75 15.51
N ASP A 41 9.10 -8.99 14.56
CA ASP A 41 9.46 -7.59 14.77
C ASP A 41 8.23 -6.67 14.83
N LEU A 42 7.10 -7.11 14.24
CA LEU A 42 5.81 -6.42 14.25
C LEU A 42 4.79 -7.10 15.17
N ALA A 43 5.23 -7.81 16.22
CA ALA A 43 4.34 -8.58 17.11
C ALA A 43 3.22 -7.73 17.76
N ASN A 44 3.42 -6.41 17.90
CA ASN A 44 2.45 -5.49 18.48
C ASN A 44 1.39 -4.98 17.49
N PHE A 45 1.44 -5.39 16.22
CA PHE A 45 0.48 -4.99 15.21
C PHE A 45 -0.77 -5.89 15.25
N PRO A 46 -1.97 -5.32 15.05
CA PRO A 46 -3.20 -6.10 15.07
C PRO A 46 -3.24 -7.07 13.87
N ILE A 47 -3.25 -8.36 14.18
CA ILE A 47 -3.47 -9.43 13.21
C ILE A 47 -4.97 -9.51 12.95
N ARG A 48 -5.33 -9.63 11.67
CA ARG A 48 -6.70 -9.87 11.23
C ARG A 48 -6.79 -11.29 10.70
N GLU A 49 -7.83 -12.01 11.11
CA GLU A 49 -8.18 -13.26 10.45
C GLU A 49 -8.71 -12.95 9.05
N GLY A 50 -8.17 -13.66 8.06
CA GLY A 50 -8.63 -13.66 6.68
C GLY A 50 -9.18 -15.02 6.27
N GLY A 51 -9.47 -15.16 4.98
CA GLY A 51 -9.74 -16.46 4.38
C GLY A 51 -8.45 -17.27 4.25
N GLU A 52 -8.54 -18.58 4.48
CA GLU A 52 -7.42 -19.50 4.24
C GLU A 52 -7.34 -19.86 2.76
N PHE A 53 -6.17 -19.70 2.16
CA PHE A 53 -5.93 -20.09 0.76
C PHE A 53 -4.45 -20.37 0.50
N SER A 54 -4.19 -21.19 -0.51
CA SER A 54 -2.84 -21.50 -0.95
C SER A 54 -2.33 -20.47 -1.96
N VAL A 55 -1.04 -20.18 -1.86
CA VAL A 55 -0.33 -19.16 -2.63
C VAL A 55 0.85 -19.84 -3.30
N GLN A 56 0.97 -19.64 -4.61
CA GLN A 56 2.09 -20.14 -5.39
C GLN A 56 3.12 -19.01 -5.57
N ALA A 57 4.29 -19.16 -4.96
CA ALA A 57 5.43 -18.26 -5.17
C ALA A 57 6.30 -18.71 -6.36
N SER A 58 6.40 -20.01 -6.59
CA SER A 58 7.09 -20.58 -7.75
C SER A 58 6.53 -21.98 -8.07
N THR A 59 7.03 -22.63 -9.12
CA THR A 59 6.60 -23.99 -9.52
C THR A 59 6.74 -25.01 -8.38
N GLU A 60 7.71 -24.83 -7.49
CA GLU A 60 8.02 -25.75 -6.38
C GLU A 60 7.74 -25.14 -5.00
N ASP A 61 7.19 -23.92 -4.95
CA ASP A 61 6.98 -23.18 -3.70
C ASP A 61 5.52 -22.76 -3.56
N VAL A 62 4.77 -23.58 -2.81
CA VAL A 62 3.35 -23.37 -2.50
C VAL A 62 3.20 -23.39 -0.99
N PHE A 63 2.57 -22.36 -0.43
CA PHE A 63 2.32 -22.24 1.00
C PHE A 63 0.90 -21.72 1.26
N THR A 64 0.40 -21.95 2.47
CA THR A 64 -0.91 -21.46 2.87
C THR A 64 -0.79 -20.15 3.65
N VAL A 65 -1.75 -19.25 3.45
CA VAL A 65 -1.94 -18.05 4.27
C VAL A 65 -3.34 -18.04 4.84
N ARG A 66 -3.49 -17.48 6.05
CA ARG A 66 -4.80 -17.29 6.70
C ARG A 66 -4.94 -15.90 7.29
N ASN A 67 -3.90 -15.46 7.99
CA ASN A 67 -3.91 -14.20 8.71
C ASN A 67 -3.29 -13.08 7.87
N CYS A 68 -3.64 -11.84 8.16
CA CYS A 68 -3.01 -10.68 7.54
C CYS A 68 -2.81 -9.52 8.51
N VAL A 69 -1.91 -8.60 8.15
CA VAL A 69 -1.70 -7.32 8.81
C VAL A 69 -1.90 -6.21 7.80
N HIS A 70 -2.52 -5.12 8.23
CA HIS A 70 -2.70 -3.92 7.43
C HIS A 70 -1.69 -2.88 7.90
N LEU A 71 -0.77 -2.50 7.02
CA LEU A 71 0.27 -1.52 7.32
C LEU A 71 0.08 -0.28 6.46
N HIS A 72 0.13 0.88 7.09
CA HIS A 72 0.34 2.13 6.38
C HIS A 72 1.83 2.27 6.11
N ILE A 73 2.22 2.24 4.83
CA ILE A 73 3.62 2.20 4.41
C ILE A 73 3.98 3.34 3.45
N TRP A 74 5.27 3.67 3.43
CA TRP A 74 5.86 4.63 2.50
C TRP A 74 7.33 4.32 2.24
N THR A 75 7.93 5.02 1.27
CA THR A 75 9.37 5.00 0.96
C THR A 75 9.94 6.39 1.17
N ASP A 76 11.27 6.53 1.18
CA ASP A 76 11.95 7.83 1.28
C ASP A 76 11.54 8.79 0.14
N GLU A 77 11.24 8.24 -1.04
CA GLU A 77 10.86 9.00 -2.23
C GLU A 77 9.34 9.28 -2.30
N SER A 78 8.53 8.62 -1.46
CA SER A 78 7.08 8.76 -1.50
C SER A 78 6.60 9.90 -0.60
N THR A 79 5.83 10.82 -1.19
CA THR A 79 5.06 11.83 -0.44
C THR A 79 3.73 11.28 0.08
N ARG A 80 3.41 10.00 -0.19
CA ARG A 80 2.12 9.38 0.10
C ARG A 80 2.28 8.15 0.97
N LEU A 81 1.38 8.07 1.95
CA LEU A 81 1.14 6.91 2.78
C LEU A 81 0.16 5.97 2.06
N GLU A 82 0.54 4.70 1.91
CA GLU A 82 -0.27 3.67 1.26
C GLU A 82 -0.68 2.60 2.27
N LEU A 83 -1.97 2.27 2.34
CA LEU A 83 -2.45 1.13 3.15
C LEU A 83 -2.27 -0.16 2.36
N VAL A 84 -1.43 -1.05 2.87
CA VAL A 84 -1.06 -2.31 2.20
C VAL A 84 -1.34 -3.50 3.12
N ILE A 85 -1.91 -4.55 2.53
CA ILE A 85 -2.23 -5.80 3.20
C ILE A 85 -1.06 -6.76 3.00
N PHE A 86 -0.54 -7.30 4.09
CA PHE A 86 0.48 -8.34 4.11
C PHE A 86 -0.09 -9.61 4.72
N TYR A 87 -0.09 -10.71 3.96
CA TYR A 87 -0.54 -12.00 4.44
C TYR A 87 0.58 -12.71 5.21
N ILE A 88 0.19 -13.47 6.24
CA ILE A 88 1.10 -14.22 7.09
C ILE A 88 1.00 -15.70 6.69
N PRO A 89 2.11 -16.33 6.26
CA PRO A 89 2.15 -17.76 6.02
C PRO A 89 1.78 -18.53 7.29
N THR A 90 1.00 -19.60 7.14
CA THR A 90 0.65 -20.50 8.26
C THR A 90 1.76 -21.49 8.55
N ASP A 91 2.53 -21.83 7.51
CA ASP A 91 3.60 -22.80 7.59
C ASP A 91 4.92 -22.09 7.93
N ASP A 92 5.73 -22.67 8.81
CA ASP A 92 7.08 -22.19 9.11
C ASP A 92 8.08 -22.44 7.97
N SER A 93 7.60 -23.02 6.86
CA SER A 93 8.40 -23.28 5.67
C SER A 93 8.90 -21.96 5.07
N PRO A 94 10.22 -21.78 4.93
CA PRO A 94 10.75 -20.58 4.31
C PRO A 94 10.38 -20.58 2.83
N ILE A 95 9.84 -19.47 2.35
CA ILE A 95 9.66 -19.19 0.92
C ILE A 95 11.06 -19.27 0.28
N LEU A 96 11.28 -20.23 -0.61
CA LEU A 96 12.59 -20.76 -1.02
C LEU A 96 13.51 -19.73 -1.67
N GLN A 97 12.97 -18.57 -2.06
CA GLN A 97 13.69 -17.47 -2.72
C GLN A 97 13.79 -16.20 -1.89
N THR A 98 13.33 -16.21 -0.64
CA THR A 98 13.34 -15.01 0.20
C THR A 98 14.71 -14.83 0.85
N PRO A 99 15.35 -13.65 0.71
CA PRO A 99 16.60 -13.37 1.41
C PRO A 99 16.44 -13.43 2.93
N PRO A 100 17.50 -13.78 3.67
CA PRO A 100 17.48 -13.70 5.12
C PRO A 100 17.25 -12.25 5.60
N ASP A 101 16.64 -12.14 6.77
CA ASP A 101 16.33 -10.88 7.48
C ASP A 101 15.42 -9.92 6.71
N VAL A 102 14.64 -10.43 5.76
CA VAL A 102 13.60 -9.66 5.10
C VAL A 102 12.36 -9.66 5.97
N HIS A 103 11.78 -8.47 6.18
CA HIS A 103 10.58 -8.31 7.01
C HIS A 103 9.33 -8.58 6.17
N VAL A 104 9.31 -8.09 4.92
CA VAL A 104 8.16 -8.24 4.03
C VAL A 104 8.58 -8.57 2.60
N ILE A 105 7.72 -9.27 1.88
CA ILE A 105 7.85 -9.51 0.45
C ILE A 105 6.75 -8.71 -0.25
N LEU A 106 7.15 -7.89 -1.21
CA LEU A 106 6.25 -7.16 -2.09
C LEU A 106 6.03 -8.00 -3.35
N GLY A 107 4.79 -8.45 -3.52
CA GLY A 107 4.37 -9.17 -4.71
C GLY A 107 4.18 -8.23 -5.90
N ARG A 108 3.91 -8.81 -7.07
CA ARG A 108 3.69 -8.12 -8.34
C ARG A 108 2.57 -7.06 -8.31
N ASN A 109 1.58 -7.27 -7.44
CA ASN A 109 0.44 -6.37 -7.28
C ASN A 109 0.74 -5.18 -6.35
N SER A 110 1.95 -5.09 -5.79
CA SER A 110 2.38 -3.94 -5.02
C SER A 110 2.68 -2.74 -5.92
N ILE A 111 1.98 -1.63 -5.69
CA ILE A 111 2.23 -0.36 -6.36
C ILE A 111 3.66 0.13 -6.10
N LEU A 112 4.19 -0.12 -4.89
CA LEU A 112 5.58 0.23 -4.54
C LEU A 112 6.57 -0.61 -5.35
N ALA A 113 6.34 -1.93 -5.49
CA ALA A 113 7.19 -2.78 -6.32
C ALA A 113 7.19 -2.33 -7.79
N ALA A 114 6.02 -1.95 -8.32
CA ALA A 114 5.91 -1.46 -9.69
C ALA A 114 6.65 -0.13 -9.92
N LYS A 115 6.64 0.78 -8.93
CA LYS A 115 7.40 2.04 -8.99
C LYS A 115 8.91 1.78 -8.96
N GLU A 116 9.38 0.93 -8.04
CA GLU A 116 10.79 0.58 -7.89
C GLU A 116 11.37 -0.08 -9.15
N LEU A 117 10.57 -0.92 -9.82
CA LEU A 117 10.94 -1.57 -11.09
C LEU A 117 10.74 -0.68 -12.33
N GLY A 118 10.66 0.64 -12.17
CA GLY A 118 10.61 1.60 -13.28
C GLY A 118 9.25 1.73 -13.97
N GLY A 119 8.15 1.52 -13.23
CA GLY A 119 6.78 1.75 -13.70
C GLY A 119 6.21 0.65 -14.60
N ARG A 120 6.94 -0.45 -14.82
CA ARG A 120 6.36 -1.66 -15.42
C ARG A 120 5.50 -2.37 -14.38
N LEU A 121 4.24 -1.95 -14.27
CA LEU A 121 3.20 -2.87 -13.80
C LEU A 121 3.27 -4.10 -14.73
N PRO A 122 3.50 -5.31 -14.21
CA PRO A 122 3.32 -6.50 -15.04
C PRO A 122 1.88 -6.45 -15.56
N SER A 123 1.72 -6.66 -16.87
CA SER A 123 0.44 -6.66 -17.55
C SER A 123 -0.54 -7.44 -16.68
N ILE A 124 -1.58 -6.75 -16.18
CA ILE A 124 -2.62 -7.34 -15.38
C ILE A 124 -3.31 -8.35 -16.30
N ALA A 125 -2.85 -9.59 -16.30
CA ALA A 125 -3.64 -10.70 -16.81
C ALA A 125 -4.91 -10.67 -15.95
N PRO A 126 -6.11 -10.55 -16.56
CA PRO A 126 -7.34 -10.49 -15.78
C PRO A 126 -7.38 -11.71 -14.88
N LEU A 127 -7.36 -11.47 -13.57
CA LEU A 127 -7.76 -12.47 -12.59
C LEU A 127 -9.15 -12.89 -13.07
N ARG A 128 -9.34 -14.16 -13.44
CA ARG A 128 -10.67 -14.71 -13.73
C ARG A 128 -11.45 -14.82 -12.42
N LEU A 129 -11.76 -13.68 -11.82
CA LEU A 129 -12.84 -13.54 -10.87
C LEU A 129 -14.12 -13.79 -11.66
N GLY A 130 -14.96 -14.69 -11.17
CA GLY A 130 -16.21 -15.08 -11.82
C GLY A 130 -16.99 -13.86 -12.29
N ARG A 131 -17.60 -14.01 -13.48
CA ARG A 131 -18.38 -13.02 -14.23
C ARG A 131 -19.05 -11.96 -13.32
N GLU A 132 -18.42 -10.80 -13.18
CA GLU A 132 -19.03 -9.63 -12.54
C GLU A 132 -20.31 -9.26 -13.31
N SER A 133 -21.44 -9.12 -12.62
CA SER A 133 -22.70 -8.71 -13.24
C SER A 133 -22.63 -7.22 -13.63
N GLN A 134 -23.28 -6.84 -14.74
CA GLN A 134 -23.34 -5.44 -15.20
C GLN A 134 -23.72 -4.44 -14.08
N SER A 135 -24.58 -4.86 -13.15
CA SER A 135 -24.97 -4.06 -12.00
C SER A 135 -23.82 -3.67 -11.07
N GLN A 136 -22.83 -4.55 -10.86
CA GLN A 136 -21.70 -4.30 -9.96
C GLN A 136 -20.63 -3.41 -10.61
N ALA A 137 -20.46 -3.51 -11.93
CA ALA A 137 -19.56 -2.63 -12.68
C ALA A 137 -20.08 -1.18 -12.68
N GLU A 138 -21.38 -1.00 -12.93
CA GLU A 138 -22.03 0.32 -12.91
C GLU A 138 -22.01 0.96 -11.51
N GLU A 139 -22.22 0.18 -10.45
CA GLU A 139 -22.18 0.69 -9.07
C GLU A 139 -20.76 1.13 -8.66
N ARG A 140 -19.72 0.40 -9.10
CA ARG A 140 -18.32 0.77 -8.87
C ARG A 140 -17.92 2.01 -9.65
N GLU A 141 -18.38 2.16 -10.90
CA GLU A 141 -18.12 3.35 -11.70
C GLU A 141 -18.78 4.58 -11.07
N ARG A 142 -20.05 4.48 -10.67
CA ARG A 142 -20.74 5.55 -9.94
C ARG A 142 -20.05 5.91 -8.62
N THR A 143 -19.55 4.92 -7.90
CA THR A 143 -18.82 5.14 -6.63
C THR A 143 -17.48 5.84 -6.88
N ARG A 144 -16.77 5.49 -7.96
CA ARG A 144 -15.50 6.14 -8.35
C ARG A 144 -15.74 7.59 -8.78
N ASP A 145 -16.76 7.85 -9.57
CA ASP A 145 -17.08 9.21 -10.03
C ASP A 145 -17.55 10.10 -8.88
N SER A 146 -18.37 9.58 -7.97
CA SER A 146 -18.78 10.29 -6.75
C SER A 146 -17.57 10.68 -5.89
N ARG A 147 -16.62 9.75 -5.67
CA ARG A 147 -15.38 10.05 -4.96
C ARG A 147 -14.51 11.10 -5.66
N ARG A 148 -14.41 11.04 -6.99
CA ARG A 148 -13.66 12.04 -7.77
C ARG A 148 -14.28 13.44 -7.67
N GLN A 149 -15.61 13.53 -7.78
CA GLN A 149 -16.32 14.80 -7.65
C GLN A 149 -16.22 15.37 -6.24
N GLN A 150 -16.27 14.52 -5.21
CA GLN A 150 -16.13 14.97 -3.83
C GLN A 150 -14.70 15.45 -3.53
N ALA A 151 -13.68 14.77 -4.04
CA ALA A 151 -12.29 15.23 -3.95
C ALA A 151 -12.06 16.57 -4.64
N ALA A 152 -12.66 16.78 -5.83
CA ALA A 152 -12.58 18.05 -6.55
C ALA A 152 -13.23 19.20 -5.76
N LYS A 153 -14.43 18.99 -5.21
CA LYS A 153 -15.13 20.00 -4.38
C LYS A 153 -14.36 20.38 -3.11
N VAL A 154 -13.75 19.40 -2.45
CA VAL A 154 -12.93 19.65 -1.26
C VAL A 154 -11.69 20.48 -1.61
N GLN A 155 -11.07 20.21 -2.75
CA GLN A 155 -9.90 20.96 -3.22
C GLN A 155 -10.27 22.39 -3.61
N GLU A 156 -11.37 22.61 -4.33
CA GLU A 156 -11.86 23.94 -4.68
C GLU A 156 -12.20 24.78 -3.45
N ALA A 157 -12.94 24.20 -2.50
CA ALA A 157 -13.29 24.89 -1.25
C ALA A 157 -12.06 25.28 -0.42
N ARG A 158 -10.98 24.48 -0.48
CA ARG A 158 -9.71 24.80 0.18
C ARG A 158 -9.02 25.99 -0.50
N ILE A 159 -8.91 25.96 -1.83
CA ILE A 159 -8.31 27.05 -2.61
C ILE A 159 -9.05 28.38 -2.38
N GLU A 160 -10.38 28.34 -2.34
CA GLU A 160 -11.18 29.55 -2.12
C GLU A 160 -11.00 30.12 -0.71
N ARG A 161 -10.92 29.27 0.32
CA ARG A 161 -10.63 29.71 1.70
C ARG A 161 -9.23 30.32 1.82
N GLU A 162 -8.22 29.71 1.21
CA GLU A 162 -6.85 30.24 1.22
C GLU A 162 -6.79 31.62 0.52
N ALA A 163 -7.51 31.78 -0.60
CA ALA A 163 -7.60 33.06 -1.31
C ALA A 163 -8.31 34.14 -0.50
N GLN A 164 -9.40 33.80 0.21
CA GLN A 164 -10.12 34.74 1.07
C GLN A 164 -9.27 35.16 2.28
N GLN A 165 -8.55 34.22 2.89
CA GLN A 165 -7.63 34.52 4.00
C GLN A 165 -6.50 35.45 3.56
N SER A 166 -5.90 35.19 2.39
CA SER A 166 -4.84 36.04 1.85
C SER A 166 -5.33 37.47 1.57
N LYS A 167 -6.55 37.63 1.03
CA LYS A 167 -7.14 38.95 0.78
C LYS A 167 -7.44 39.70 2.09
N ALA A 168 -8.02 39.01 3.07
CA ALA A 168 -8.32 39.60 4.37
C ALA A 168 -7.04 40.01 5.13
N GLU A 169 -5.96 39.23 5.02
CA GLU A 169 -4.67 39.57 5.62
C GLU A 169 -4.00 40.76 4.91
N GLU A 170 -4.07 40.82 3.58
CA GLU A 170 -3.54 41.96 2.82
C GLU A 170 -4.29 43.26 3.15
N GLU A 171 -5.62 43.19 3.29
CA GLU A 171 -6.44 44.34 3.65
C GLU A 171 -6.14 44.84 5.08
N LYS A 172 -5.98 43.93 6.04
CA LYS A 172 -5.51 44.27 7.40
C LYS A 172 -4.14 44.95 7.38
N ARG A 173 -3.19 44.45 6.59
CA ARG A 173 -1.85 45.06 6.44
C ARG A 173 -1.92 46.46 5.83
N ARG A 174 -2.83 46.70 4.87
CA ARG A 174 -3.04 48.03 4.27
C ARG A 174 -3.66 49.02 5.24
N GLN A 175 -4.61 48.59 6.07
CA GLN A 175 -5.21 49.44 7.12
C GLN A 175 -4.20 49.82 8.21
N ALA A 176 -3.37 48.86 8.63
CA ALA A 176 -2.31 49.09 9.62
C ALA A 176 -1.20 50.05 9.13
N ARG A 177 -1.00 50.18 7.82
CA ARG A 177 -0.03 51.13 7.22
C ARG A 177 -0.60 52.55 7.01
N ARG A 178 -1.91 52.72 7.15
CA ARG A 178 -2.62 54.00 6.99
C ARG A 178 -2.99 54.67 8.32
N SER A 179 -2.73 53.98 9.44
CA SER A 179 -2.91 54.49 10.81
C SER A 179 -1.57 54.92 11.37
#